data_AF-A0A4Q4ZIY9-F1
#
_entry.id   AF-A0A4Q4ZIY9-F1
#
_cell.length_a   1.000
_cell.length_b   1.000
_cell.length_c   1.000
_cell.angle_alpha   90.00
_cell.angle_beta   90.00
_cell.angle_gamma   90.00
#
_symmetry.space_group_name_H-M   'P 1'
#
loop_
_entity.id
_entity.type
_entity.pdbx_description
1 polymer ?
#
loop_
_entity_poly.entity_id
_entity_poly.type
_entity_poly.pdbx_seq_one_letter_code
_entity_poly.pdbx_strand_id
1 'polypeptide(L)'
;MSTYATTLFQYCVDRDFQNCHSICGNAGQCIPVPVGLTSARAASGYNCYIYNENTLCTGNRGGPVTYDDRSYDLAIYGWDDITQSIRCELA
;
A
#
# COMPACT_ATOMS: atom_id res chain seq x y z
N MET A 1 24.45 4.71 11.63
CA MET A 1 24.01 3.68 10.65
C MET A 1 22.98 4.35 9.76
N SER A 2 23.28 4.51 8.47
CA SER A 2 22.33 5.10 7.51
C SER A 2 21.29 4.02 7.18
N THR A 3 20.10 4.11 7.77
CA THR A 3 18.97 3.23 7.44
C THR A 3 18.49 3.58 6.04
N TYR A 4 18.93 2.82 5.03
CA TYR A 4 18.29 2.85 3.73
C TYR A 4 16.82 2.44 3.92
N ALA A 5 15.89 3.35 3.63
CA ALA A 5 14.48 3.06 3.69
C ALA A 5 14.18 1.98 2.64
N THR A 6 13.82 0.77 3.08
CA THR A 6 13.47 -0.32 2.17
C THR A 6 12.11 -0.04 1.54
N THR A 7 11.94 -0.33 0.25
CA THR A 7 10.62 -0.26 -0.38
C THR A 7 9.76 -1.38 0.22
N LEU A 8 8.63 -1.00 0.81
CA LEU A 8 7.67 -1.93 1.40
C LEU A 8 6.49 -2.17 0.46
N PHE A 9 6.12 -1.14 -0.28
CA PHE A 9 4.89 -1.11 -1.05
C PHE A 9 5.07 -0.25 -2.29
N GLN A 10 4.51 -0.69 -3.40
CA GLN A 10 4.37 0.11 -4.61
C GLN A 10 2.88 0.29 -4.88
N TYR A 11 2.48 1.53 -5.09
CA TYR A 11 1.12 1.91 -5.39
C TYR A 11 1.10 2.77 -6.65
N CYS A 12 0.02 2.74 -7.42
CA CYS A 12 -0.08 3.48 -8.65
C CYS A 12 -1.45 4.14 -8.77
N VAL A 13 -1.45 5.36 -9.30
CA VAL A 13 -2.68 6.17 -9.43
C VAL A 13 -3.57 5.67 -10.58
N ASP A 14 -2.99 4.91 -11.50
CA ASP A 14 -3.69 4.29 -12.62
C ASP A 14 -3.74 2.75 -12.45
N ARG A 15 -4.65 2.11 -13.19
CA ARG A 15 -4.78 0.64 -13.25
C ARG A 15 -3.55 0.01 -13.89
N ASP A 16 -3.42 -1.31 -13.72
CA ASP A 16 -2.40 -2.13 -14.39
C ASP A 16 -0.95 -1.63 -14.19
N PHE A 17 -0.67 -1.15 -12.97
CA PHE A 17 0.66 -0.68 -12.57
C PHE A 17 1.21 0.46 -13.45
N GLN A 18 0.36 1.41 -13.83
CA GLN A 18 0.76 2.63 -14.53
C GLN A 18 0.85 3.82 -13.55
N ASN A 19 1.84 4.71 -13.76
CA ASN A 19 2.08 5.89 -12.92
C ASN A 19 2.26 5.54 -11.43
N CYS A 20 3.30 4.78 -11.15
CA CYS A 20 3.56 4.19 -9.83
C CYS A 20 4.52 5.01 -8.96
N HIS A 21 4.31 4.88 -7.65
CA HIS A 21 5.10 5.44 -6.58
C HIS A 21 5.49 4.34 -5.58
N SER A 22 6.65 4.50 -4.97
CA SER A 22 7.14 3.57 -3.96
C SER A 22 7.04 4.19 -2.57
N ILE A 23 6.53 3.42 -1.62
CA ILE A 23 6.56 3.76 -0.20
C ILE A 23 7.70 2.99 0.45
N CYS A 24 8.61 3.75 1.05
CA CYS A 24 9.73 3.22 1.79
C CYS A 24 9.57 3.48 3.29
N GLY A 25 9.99 2.54 4.13
CA GLY A 25 9.86 2.67 5.58
C GLY A 25 10.26 1.40 6.32
N ASN A 26 9.80 1.28 7.56
CA ASN A 26 10.01 0.09 8.38
C ASN A 26 8.73 -0.76 8.48
N ALA A 27 8.89 -2.07 8.64
CA ALA A 27 7.77 -2.96 8.95
C ALA A 27 7.05 -2.50 10.23
N GLY A 28 5.72 -2.60 10.24
CA GLY A 28 4.86 -2.15 11.33
C GLY A 28 4.61 -0.64 11.38
N GLN A 29 5.32 0.16 10.58
CA GLN A 29 5.10 1.60 10.50
C GLN A 29 3.82 1.90 9.69
N CYS A 30 3.03 2.83 10.19
CA CYS A 30 1.90 3.42 9.49
C CYS A 30 2.36 4.61 8.64
N ILE A 31 2.07 4.57 7.35
CA ILE A 31 2.57 5.54 6.38
C ILE A 31 1.39 6.10 5.58
N PRO A 32 1.23 7.43 5.48
CA PRO A 32 0.18 8.03 4.67
C PRO A 32 0.40 7.76 3.17
N VAL A 33 -0.69 7.63 2.43
CA VAL A 33 -0.70 7.61 0.97
C VAL A 33 -1.13 9.01 0.49
N PRO A 34 -0.25 9.75 -0.20
CA PRO A 34 -0.51 11.17 -0.48
C PRO A 34 -1.48 11.43 -1.63
N VAL A 35 -1.65 10.46 -2.53
CA VAL A 35 -2.44 10.60 -3.77
C VAL A 35 -3.11 9.28 -4.12
N GLY A 36 -4.14 9.36 -4.97
CA GLY A 36 -4.98 8.26 -5.44
C GLY A 36 -4.30 6.90 -5.60
N LEU A 37 -5.05 5.84 -5.33
CA LEU A 37 -4.53 4.49 -5.23
C LEU A 37 -5.48 3.52 -5.91
N THR A 38 -5.05 3.07 -7.09
CA THR A 38 -5.87 2.31 -8.04
C THR A 38 -5.30 0.92 -8.29
N SER A 39 -3.98 0.77 -8.30
CA SER A 39 -3.29 -0.52 -8.36
C SER A 39 -2.13 -0.57 -7.39
N ALA A 40 -1.81 -1.76 -6.86
CA ALA A 40 -0.79 -1.88 -5.82
C ALA A 40 -0.20 -3.29 -5.67
N ARG A 41 1.04 -3.34 -5.19
CA ARG A 41 1.75 -4.56 -4.79
C ARG A 41 2.66 -4.31 -3.61
N ALA A 42 2.82 -5.31 -2.75
CA ALA A 42 3.86 -5.26 -1.73
C ALA A 42 5.23 -5.64 -2.32
N ALA A 43 6.29 -5.23 -1.64
CA ALA A 43 7.60 -5.85 -1.85
C ALA A 43 7.58 -7.30 -1.37
N SER A 44 8.46 -8.14 -1.95
CA SER A 44 8.58 -9.54 -1.56
C SER A 44 8.89 -9.67 -0.06
N GLY A 45 8.20 -10.59 0.62
CA GLY A 45 8.36 -10.82 2.06
C GLY A 45 7.54 -9.88 2.95
N TYR A 46 6.61 -9.11 2.39
CA TYR A 46 5.71 -8.24 3.15
C TYR A 46 4.23 -8.54 2.87
N ASN A 47 3.44 -8.46 3.94
CA ASN A 47 1.98 -8.38 3.89
C ASN A 47 1.58 -6.93 4.18
N CYS A 48 1.00 -6.24 3.20
CA CYS A 48 0.63 -4.83 3.32
C CYS A 48 -0.88 -4.65 3.39
N TYR A 49 -1.33 -3.86 4.36
CA TYR A 49 -2.74 -3.53 4.57
C TYR A 49 -2.99 -2.06 4.25
N ILE A 50 -4.13 -1.78 3.64
CA ILE A 50 -4.58 -0.44 3.26
C ILE A 50 -5.73 0.02 4.16
N TYR A 51 -5.81 1.31 4.45
CA TYR A 51 -6.79 1.90 5.37
C TYR A 51 -7.39 3.17 4.76
N ASN A 52 -8.68 3.42 5.00
CA ASN A 52 -9.43 4.50 4.33
C ASN A 52 -9.73 5.72 5.20
N GLU A 53 -9.35 5.72 6.48
CA GLU A 53 -9.56 6.86 7.36
C GLU A 53 -8.36 7.82 7.37
N ASN A 54 -8.64 9.10 7.55
CA ASN A 54 -7.62 10.15 7.61
C ASN A 54 -6.71 10.04 8.84
N THR A 55 -7.10 9.22 9.83
CA THR A 55 -6.22 8.84 10.94
C THR A 55 -5.44 7.60 10.53
N LEU A 56 -4.11 7.67 10.64
CA LEU A 56 -3.21 6.62 10.13
C LEU A 56 -3.55 5.24 10.71
N CYS A 57 -3.75 4.27 9.82
CA CYS A 57 -4.05 2.87 10.13
C CYS A 57 -5.26 2.63 11.04
N THR A 58 -6.31 3.44 10.92
CA THR A 58 -7.59 3.21 11.60
C THR A 58 -8.70 2.92 10.59
N GLY A 59 -9.88 2.59 11.11
CA GLY A 59 -11.07 2.36 10.29
C GLY A 59 -11.09 1.03 9.56
N ASN A 60 -11.66 1.06 8.35
CA ASN A 60 -11.74 -0.14 7.52
C ASN A 60 -10.36 -0.51 7.01
N ARG A 61 -10.10 -1.81 6.95
CA ARG A 61 -8.84 -2.38 6.48
C ARG A 61 -9.08 -3.24 5.25
N GLY A 62 -8.32 -2.98 4.19
CA GLY A 62 -8.23 -3.81 2.99
C GLY A 62 -6.95 -4.63 2.96
N GLY A 63 -6.91 -5.62 2.06
CA GLY A 63 -5.76 -6.53 1.89
C GLY A 63 -5.85 -7.83 2.70
N PRO A 64 -4.73 -8.56 2.87
CA PRO A 64 -3.37 -8.12 2.55
C PRO A 64 -3.14 -8.03 1.04
N VAL A 65 -2.47 -6.97 0.61
CA VAL A 65 -1.82 -6.87 -0.69
C VAL A 65 -0.42 -7.47 -0.51
N THR A 66 -0.05 -8.42 -1.37
CA THR A 66 1.26 -9.09 -1.30
C THR A 66 2.02 -8.93 -2.64
N TYR A 67 3.18 -9.54 -2.77
CA TYR A 67 3.92 -9.55 -4.04
C TYR A 67 3.26 -10.44 -5.10
N ASP A 68 2.76 -11.60 -4.67
CA ASP A 68 2.11 -12.60 -5.54
C ASP A 68 0.62 -12.29 -5.72
N ASP A 69 -0.06 -11.85 -4.66
CA ASP A 69 -1.44 -11.39 -4.68
C ASP A 69 -1.48 -9.85 -4.73
N ARG A 70 -1.14 -9.34 -5.92
CA ARG A 70 -1.13 -7.92 -6.22
C ARG A 70 -2.47 -7.49 -6.82
N SER A 71 -2.88 -6.25 -6.57
CA SER A 71 -4.10 -5.70 -7.15
C SER A 71 -3.79 -4.87 -8.39
N TYR A 72 -4.34 -5.28 -9.54
CA TYR A 72 -4.27 -4.54 -10.80
C TYR A 72 -5.33 -3.43 -10.91
N ASP A 73 -6.43 -3.58 -10.17
CA ASP A 73 -7.54 -2.63 -10.08
C ASP A 73 -8.27 -2.79 -8.74
N LEU A 74 -8.12 -1.81 -7.85
CA LEU A 74 -8.74 -1.79 -6.54
C LEU A 74 -10.21 -1.38 -6.56
N ALA A 75 -10.71 -0.86 -7.67
CA ALA A 75 -12.14 -0.60 -7.85
C ALA A 75 -12.97 -1.88 -7.75
N ILE A 76 -12.41 -3.03 -8.16
CA ILE A 76 -13.02 -4.35 -8.04
C ILE A 76 -13.37 -4.68 -6.58
N TYR A 77 -12.57 -4.17 -5.65
CA TYR A 77 -12.73 -4.39 -4.21
C TYR A 77 -13.34 -3.18 -3.47
N GLY A 78 -13.71 -2.12 -4.20
CA GLY A 78 -14.22 -0.87 -3.62
C GLY A 78 -13.16 -0.04 -2.89
N TRP A 79 -11.88 -0.18 -3.25
CA TRP A 79 -10.74 0.50 -2.61
C TRP A 79 -10.08 1.57 -3.49
N ASP A 80 -10.68 1.86 -4.65
CA ASP A 80 -10.22 2.88 -5.61
C ASP A 80 -10.23 4.27 -4.98
N ASP A 81 -9.09 4.95 -4.98
CA ASP A 81 -8.93 6.35 -4.54
C ASP A 81 -9.40 6.71 -3.12
N ILE A 82 -9.74 5.73 -2.29
CA ILE A 82 -10.14 5.96 -0.89
C ILE A 82 -9.03 5.65 0.12
N THR A 83 -7.93 5.03 -0.31
CA THR A 83 -6.85 4.66 0.61
C THR A 83 -6.12 5.90 1.13
N GLN A 84 -6.06 6.04 2.45
CA GLN A 84 -5.42 7.15 3.16
C GLN A 84 -4.08 6.75 3.78
N SER A 85 -3.91 5.49 4.16
CA SER A 85 -2.66 5.00 4.76
C SER A 85 -2.44 3.52 4.54
N ILE A 86 -1.18 3.11 4.70
CA ILE A 86 -0.76 1.71 4.63
C ILE A 86 0.04 1.29 5.86
N ARG A 87 0.05 -0.01 6.12
CA ARG A 87 0.97 -0.66 7.06
C ARG A 87 1.40 -2.00 6.50
N CYS A 88 2.71 -2.20 6.40
CA CYS A 88 3.30 -3.46 5.95
C CYS A 88 3.94 -4.20 7.12
N GLU A 89 3.73 -5.50 7.18
CA GLU A 89 4.31 -6.41 8.17
C GLU A 89 5.14 -7.47 7.45
N LEU A 90 6.14 -8.05 8.13
CA LEU A 90 6.88 -9.18 7.56
C LEU A 90 5.92 -10.36 7.39
N ALA A 91 6.00 -11.02 6.23
CA ALA A 91 5.16 -12.18 5.88
C ALA A 91 5.58 -13.46 6.60
#